data_AF-A0A958DFK9-F1
#
_entry.id   AF-A0A958DFK9-F1
#
_cell.length_a   1.000
_cell.length_b   1.000
_cell.length_c   1.000
_cell.angle_alpha   90.00
_cell.angle_beta   90.00
_cell.angle_gamma   90.00
#
_symmetry.space_group_name_H-M   'P 1'
#
loop_
_entity.id
_entity.type
_entity.pdbx_description
1 polymer ?
#
loop_
_entity_poly.entity_id
_entity_poly.type
_entity_poly.pdbx_seq_one_letter_code
_entity_poly.pdbx_strand_id
1 'polypeptide(L)'
;IFPRPDRTGFDWATIRYGIRVVCDRQEGDFAHVTYQECDEGADPAFVSYQITGWVDRSVLTRDVMRYFYHFPYHGNTPTTWHVDTDNHRFRLFWAPLAQLPTIVAPQRWWVDVLLRADL
;
A
#
# COMPACT_ATOMS: atom_id res chain seq x y z
N ILE A 1 -9.69 14.12 -4.66
CA ILE A 1 -8.77 15.20 -4.20
C ILE A 1 -9.25 16.49 -4.84
N PHE A 2 -9.66 17.45 -4.01
CA PHE A 2 -10.19 18.72 -4.47
C PHE A 2 -9.07 19.76 -4.61
N PRO A 3 -9.18 20.71 -5.56
CA PRO A 3 -8.26 21.84 -5.65
C PRO A 3 -8.49 22.88 -4.53
N ARG A 4 -9.69 22.88 -3.92
CA ARG A 4 -10.14 23.79 -2.86
C ARG A 4 -10.92 23.00 -1.80
N PRO A 5 -11.09 23.50 -0.56
CA PRO A 5 -11.86 22.84 0.48
C PRO A 5 -13.38 22.99 0.22
N ASP A 6 -13.86 22.42 -0.88
CA ASP A 6 -15.23 22.55 -1.35
C ASP A 6 -15.70 21.25 -2.02
N ARG A 7 -16.75 20.62 -1.45
CA ARG A 7 -17.31 19.35 -1.94
C ARG A 7 -18.03 19.51 -3.29
N THR A 8 -18.40 20.73 -3.67
CA THR A 8 -19.08 21.02 -4.93
C THR A 8 -18.12 21.20 -6.10
N GLY A 9 -16.82 21.31 -5.81
CA GLY A 9 -15.76 21.33 -6.80
C GLY A 9 -15.56 19.98 -7.49
N PHE A 10 -14.74 19.97 -8.54
CA PHE A 10 -14.34 18.72 -9.18
C PHE A 10 -13.15 18.08 -8.45
N ASP A 11 -13.09 16.75 -8.49
CA ASP A 11 -11.91 15.99 -8.11
C ASP A 11 -10.90 15.98 -9.26
N TRP A 12 -9.67 16.42 -9.00
CA TRP A 12 -8.62 16.46 -10.02
C TRP A 12 -7.67 15.24 -9.95
N ALA A 13 -7.66 14.53 -8.81
CA ALA A 13 -6.87 13.32 -8.60
C ALA A 13 -7.53 12.40 -7.57
N THR A 14 -7.11 11.12 -7.56
CA THR A 14 -7.51 10.11 -6.59
C THR A 14 -6.28 9.48 -5.95
N ILE A 15 -6.31 9.31 -4.63
CA ILE A 15 -5.31 8.56 -3.87
C ILE A 15 -5.98 7.27 -3.37
N ARG A 16 -5.33 6.11 -3.52
CA ARG A 16 -5.88 4.83 -3.06
C ARG A 16 -6.01 4.81 -1.54
N TYR A 17 -7.00 4.08 -1.02
CA TYR A 17 -7.14 3.84 0.42
C TYR A 17 -5.89 3.18 1.02
N GLY A 18 -5.58 3.54 2.27
CA GLY A 18 -4.44 2.98 3.01
C GLY A 18 -3.08 3.61 2.67
N ILE A 19 -3.03 4.57 1.75
CA ILE A 19 -1.83 5.33 1.44
C ILE A 19 -1.61 6.41 2.50
N ARG A 20 -0.37 6.52 2.98
CA ARG A 20 0.03 7.57 3.92
C ARG A 20 0.18 8.89 3.19
N VAL A 21 -0.35 9.95 3.80
CA VAL A 21 -0.19 11.34 3.35
C VAL A 21 0.33 12.21 4.49
N VAL A 22 1.00 13.30 4.15
CA VAL A 22 1.29 14.40 5.09
C VAL A 22 0.07 15.30 5.14
N CYS A 23 -0.39 15.66 6.35
CA CYS A 23 -1.45 16.64 6.54
C CYS A 23 -0.81 18.00 6.82
N ASP A 24 -0.86 18.91 5.85
CA ASP A 24 -0.16 20.20 5.91
C ASP A 24 -0.96 21.25 6.70
N ARG A 25 -2.28 21.31 6.47
CA ARG A 25 -3.21 22.24 7.14
C ARG A 25 -4.64 21.70 7.17
N GLN A 26 -5.49 22.29 8.00
CA GLN A 26 -6.92 21.96 8.10
C GLN A 26 -7.76 23.23 8.02
N GLU A 27 -8.92 23.13 7.38
CA GLU A 27 -9.89 24.21 7.23
C GLU A 27 -11.31 23.62 7.27
N GLY A 28 -12.03 23.87 8.37
CA GLY A 28 -13.34 23.27 8.62
C GLY A 28 -13.31 21.74 8.56
N ASP A 29 -14.11 21.19 7.65
CA ASP A 29 -14.23 19.74 7.40
C ASP A 29 -13.16 19.20 6.44
N PHE A 30 -12.22 20.02 6.00
CA PHE A 30 -11.20 19.63 5.03
C PHE A 30 -9.79 19.63 5.61
N ALA A 31 -8.96 18.77 5.05
CA ALA A 31 -7.53 18.73 5.28
C ALA A 31 -6.79 18.88 3.94
N HIS A 32 -5.77 19.73 3.93
CA HIS A 32 -4.83 19.80 2.83
C HIS A 32 -3.76 18.74 3.05
N VAL A 33 -3.61 17.86 2.07
CA VAL A 33 -2.73 16.70 2.16
C VAL A 33 -1.75 16.65 1.01
N THR A 34 -0.57 16.12 1.28
CA THR A 34 0.47 15.85 0.29
C THR A 34 0.85 14.37 0.33
N TYR A 35 0.72 13.71 -0.82
CA TYR A 35 1.25 12.38 -1.10
C TYR A 35 2.50 12.52 -1.96
N GLN A 36 3.55 11.78 -1.62
CA GLN A 36 4.82 11.76 -2.35
C GLN A 36 5.27 10.32 -2.57
N GLU A 37 5.73 10.04 -3.79
CA GLU A 37 6.52 8.85 -4.12
C GLU A 37 7.96 9.30 -4.35
N CYS A 38 8.90 8.61 -3.70
CA CYS A 38 10.32 8.83 -3.87
C CYS A 38 10.91 7.67 -4.66
N ASP A 39 11.76 7.98 -5.63
CA ASP A 39 12.66 6.99 -6.22
C ASP A 39 13.89 6.87 -5.32
N GLU A 40 13.85 5.90 -4.40
CA GLU A 40 14.97 5.59 -3.50
C GLU A 40 16.10 4.81 -4.21
N GLY A 41 15.87 4.35 -5.45
CA GLY A 41 16.87 3.64 -6.25
C GLY A 41 17.78 4.57 -7.06
N ALA A 42 17.40 5.84 -7.22
CA ALA A 42 18.19 6.87 -7.88
C ALA A 42 19.24 7.49 -6.94
N ASP A 43 20.37 7.94 -7.50
CA ASP A 43 21.41 8.69 -6.78
C ASP A 43 21.65 10.07 -7.45
N PRO A 44 21.23 11.19 -6.84
CA PRO A 44 20.55 11.27 -5.54
C PRO A 44 19.09 10.83 -5.63
N ALA A 45 18.54 10.35 -4.52
CA ALA A 45 17.11 10.07 -4.41
C ALA A 45 16.30 11.35 -4.63
N PHE A 46 15.16 11.24 -5.31
CA PHE A 46 14.29 12.38 -5.60
C PHE A 46 12.81 12.00 -5.57
N VAL A 47 11.94 13.00 -5.42
CA VAL A 47 10.48 12.82 -5.49
C VAL A 47 10.09 12.62 -6.95
N SER A 48 9.69 11.41 -7.32
CA SER A 48 9.29 11.05 -8.68
C SER A 48 7.84 11.46 -8.98
N TYR A 49 7.00 11.53 -7.94
CA TYR A 49 5.60 11.87 -8.07
C TYR A 49 5.05 12.54 -6.81
N GLN A 50 4.16 13.52 -7.00
CA GLN A 50 3.50 14.23 -5.90
C GLN A 50 2.05 14.59 -6.24
N ILE A 51 1.14 14.35 -5.30
CA ILE A 51 -0.24 14.84 -5.33
C ILE A 51 -0.46 15.71 -4.11
N THR A 52 -0.91 16.95 -4.31
CA THR A 52 -1.21 17.90 -3.22
C THR A 52 -2.57 18.54 -3.41
N GLY A 53 -3.45 18.45 -2.42
CA GLY A 53 -4.76 19.06 -2.49
C GLY A 53 -5.62 18.80 -1.25
N TRP A 54 -6.91 19.08 -1.36
CA TRP A 54 -7.85 18.97 -0.25
C TRP A 54 -8.61 17.66 -0.26
N VAL A 55 -8.87 17.11 0.93
CA VAL A 55 -9.75 15.97 1.17
C VAL A 55 -10.70 16.29 2.30
N ASP A 56 -11.83 15.61 2.31
CA ASP A 56 -12.69 15.57 3.48
C ASP A 56 -11.95 14.90 4.65
N ARG A 57 -12.02 15.49 5.84
CA ARG A 57 -11.36 14.95 7.03
C ARG A 57 -11.91 13.58 7.42
N SER A 58 -13.17 13.29 7.10
CA SER A 58 -13.80 12.00 7.39
C SER A 58 -13.15 10.82 6.65
N VAL A 59 -12.40 11.07 5.56
CA VAL A 59 -11.69 10.01 4.83
C VAL A 59 -10.28 9.76 5.37
N LEU A 60 -9.83 10.54 6.35
CA LEU A 60 -8.52 10.40 6.98
C LEU A 60 -8.63 9.66 8.31
N THR A 61 -7.64 8.81 8.58
CA THR A 61 -7.47 8.15 9.87
C THR A 61 -5.99 8.15 10.26
N ARG A 62 -5.73 8.10 11.56
CA ARG A 62 -4.39 7.85 12.11
C ARG A 62 -4.20 6.39 12.52
N ASP A 63 -5.29 5.64 12.57
CA ASP A 63 -5.31 4.26 13.01
C ASP A 63 -5.39 3.33 11.82
N VAL A 64 -4.47 2.37 11.77
CA VAL A 64 -4.45 1.30 10.79
C VAL A 64 -4.63 -0.01 11.51
N MET A 65 -5.77 -0.66 11.28
CA MET A 65 -6.05 -1.98 11.81
C MET A 65 -5.81 -3.01 10.71
N ARG A 66 -4.89 -3.95 10.97
CA ARG A 66 -4.62 -5.08 10.09
C ARG A 66 -5.05 -6.35 10.80
N TYR A 67 -5.88 -7.14 10.13
CA TYR A 67 -6.23 -8.47 10.57
C TYR A 67 -5.40 -9.48 9.78
N PHE A 68 -4.87 -10.44 10.51
CA PHE A 68 -4.07 -11.52 9.93
C PHE A 68 -4.81 -12.82 10.17
N TYR A 69 -5.01 -13.57 9.09
CA TYR A 69 -5.71 -14.84 9.11
C TYR A 69 -4.82 -15.88 8.46
N HIS A 70 -4.69 -17.02 9.13
CA HIS A 70 -4.10 -18.22 8.54
C HIS A 70 -5.24 -19.11 8.07
N PHE A 71 -5.29 -19.38 6.77
CA PHE A 71 -6.25 -20.31 6.19
C PHE A 71 -5.52 -21.61 5.82
N PRO A 72 -5.79 -22.73 6.52
CA PRO A 72 -5.28 -24.01 6.08
C PRO A 72 -5.97 -24.37 4.74
N TYR A 73 -5.17 -24.56 3.70
CA TYR A 73 -5.66 -24.97 2.39
C TYR A 73 -5.32 -26.44 2.16
N HIS A 74 -6.35 -27.25 1.89
CA HIS A 74 -6.24 -28.71 1.72
C HIS A 74 -6.50 -29.18 0.28
N GLY A 75 -6.62 -28.26 -0.68
CA GLY A 75 -6.83 -28.59 -2.09
C GLY A 75 -5.53 -28.72 -2.88
N ASN A 76 -5.66 -28.98 -4.18
CA ASN A 76 -4.55 -28.93 -5.13
C ASN A 76 -4.41 -27.51 -5.69
N THR A 77 -3.35 -26.80 -5.32
CA THR A 77 -2.96 -25.56 -5.99
C THR A 77 -1.99 -25.86 -7.12
N PRO A 78 -2.11 -25.17 -8.28
CA PRO A 78 -1.10 -25.22 -9.31
C PRO A 78 0.26 -24.78 -8.75
N THR A 79 1.34 -25.40 -9.23
CA THR A 79 2.70 -25.03 -8.84
C THR A 79 3.08 -23.62 -9.29
N THR A 80 2.48 -23.13 -10.39
CA THR A 80 2.62 -21.77 -10.89
C THR A 80 1.34 -21.26 -11.53
N TRP A 81 1.10 -19.95 -11.46
CA TRP A 81 -0.04 -19.28 -12.12
C TRP A 81 0.32 -17.85 -12.53
N HIS A 82 -0.59 -17.14 -13.21
CA HIS A 82 -0.41 -15.74 -13.58
C HIS A 82 -1.45 -14.85 -12.91
N VAL A 83 -1.08 -13.60 -12.63
CA VAL A 83 -1.99 -12.55 -12.18
C VAL A 83 -1.68 -11.28 -12.95
N ASP A 84 -2.73 -10.61 -13.42
CA ASP A 84 -2.64 -9.29 -14.04
C ASP A 84 -3.08 -8.24 -13.00
N THR A 85 -2.15 -7.42 -12.52
CA THR A 85 -2.42 -6.35 -11.54
C THR A 85 -1.43 -5.21 -11.71
N ASP A 86 -1.84 -3.99 -11.32
CA ASP A 86 -1.02 -2.77 -11.41
C ASP A 86 -0.39 -2.55 -12.80
N ASN A 87 -1.13 -2.88 -13.86
CA ASN A 87 -0.68 -2.83 -15.26
C ASN A 87 0.52 -3.75 -15.60
N HIS A 88 0.78 -4.77 -14.79
CA HIS A 88 1.82 -5.77 -15.00
C HIS A 88 1.21 -7.18 -15.00
N ARG A 89 1.88 -8.10 -15.70
CA ARG A 89 1.59 -9.54 -15.65
C ARG A 89 2.65 -10.25 -14.83
N PHE A 90 2.26 -10.76 -13.67
CA PHE A 90 3.14 -11.51 -12.78
C PHE A 90 2.99 -13.01 -13.02
N ARG A 91 4.12 -13.74 -12.96
CA ARG A 91 4.13 -15.19 -12.83
C ARG A 91 4.42 -15.56 -11.38
N LEU A 92 3.46 -16.21 -10.74
CA LEU A 92 3.51 -16.59 -9.33
C LEU A 92 3.87 -18.07 -9.20
N PHE A 93 4.53 -18.41 -8.09
CA PHE A 93 4.98 -19.76 -7.76
C PHE A 93 5.05 -19.96 -6.24
N TRP A 94 5.01 -21.20 -5.80
CA TRP A 94 5.26 -21.55 -4.39
C TRP A 94 6.76 -21.69 -4.13
N ALA A 95 7.29 -20.96 -3.14
CA ALA A 95 8.67 -21.08 -2.69
C ALA A 95 8.73 -21.92 -1.40
N PRO A 96 9.61 -22.93 -1.29
CA PRO A 96 9.83 -23.63 -0.03
C PRO A 96 10.29 -22.65 1.05
N LEU A 97 9.76 -22.75 2.28
CA LEU A 97 10.16 -21.86 3.38
C LEU A 97 11.67 -21.95 3.70
N ALA A 98 12.28 -23.13 3.50
CA ALA A 98 13.72 -23.34 3.66
C ALA A 98 14.56 -22.75 2.52
N GLN A 99 13.93 -22.32 1.42
CA GLN A 99 14.60 -21.84 0.20
C GLN A 99 13.86 -20.64 -0.41
N LEU A 100 13.58 -19.64 0.42
CA LEU A 100 12.91 -18.42 -0.02
C LEU A 100 13.84 -17.57 -0.90
N PRO A 101 13.32 -16.90 -1.95
CA PRO A 101 14.07 -15.89 -2.68
C PRO A 101 14.41 -14.71 -1.75
N THR A 102 15.22 -13.76 -2.22
CA THR A 102 15.48 -12.54 -1.44
C THR A 102 14.16 -11.81 -1.13
N ILE A 103 13.79 -11.77 0.14
CA ILE A 103 12.57 -11.13 0.63
C ILE A 103 12.92 -9.72 1.11
N VAL A 104 12.15 -8.72 0.67
CA VAL A 104 12.28 -7.33 1.14
C VAL A 104 11.93 -7.22 2.63
N ALA A 105 12.56 -6.29 3.35
CA ALA A 105 12.44 -6.20 4.81
C ALA A 105 10.99 -6.20 5.34
N PRO A 106 10.01 -5.49 4.74
CA PRO A 106 8.63 -5.53 5.21
C PRO A 106 7.95 -6.90 5.11
N GLN A 107 8.35 -7.72 4.14
CA GLN A 107 7.81 -9.06 3.93
C GLN A 107 8.46 -10.09 4.86
N ARG A 108 9.70 -9.85 5.33
CA ARG A 108 10.44 -10.80 6.15
C ARG A 108 9.75 -11.11 7.48
N TRP A 109 9.13 -10.10 8.10
CA TRP A 109 8.40 -10.26 9.35
C TRP A 109 7.29 -11.32 9.27
N TRP A 110 6.68 -11.51 8.10
CA TRP A 110 5.65 -12.54 7.90
C TRP A 110 6.20 -13.96 7.99
N VAL A 111 7.42 -14.18 7.49
CA VAL A 111 8.09 -15.48 7.60
C VAL A 111 8.33 -15.82 9.07
N ASP A 112 8.76 -14.84 9.86
CA ASP A 112 8.99 -15.02 11.29
C ASP A 112 7.69 -15.38 12.04
N VAL A 113 6.56 -14.77 11.66
CA VAL A 113 5.25 -15.12 12.23
C VAL A 113 4.87 -16.56 11.88
N LEU A 114 5.06 -16.98 10.63
CA LEU A 114 4.75 -18.35 10.18
C LEU A 114 5.62 -19.40 10.88
N LEU A 115 6.93 -19.11 11.05
CA LEU A 115 7.86 -20.02 11.69
C LEU A 115 7.65 -20.14 13.21
N ARG A 116 7.13 -19.11 13.88
CA ARG A 116 6.81 -19.14 15.31
C ARG A 116 5.48 -19.83 15.63
N ALA A 117 4.62 -19.98 14.62
CA ALA A 117 3.29 -20.51 14.80
C ALA A 117 3.22 -22.04 14.90
N ASP A 118 4.38 -22.74 14.98
CA ASP A 118 4.55 -24.19 15.22
C ASP A 118 3.23 -24.98 15.19
N LEU A 119 2.80 -25.31 13.96
CA LEU A 119 1.83 -26.36 13.66
C LEU A 119 2.54 -27.71 13.63
#